data_AF-A0A9X0D6M1-F1
#
_entry.id   AF-A0A9X0D6M1-F1
#
_cell.length_a   1.000
_cell.length_b   1.000
_cell.length_c   1.000
_cell.angle_alpha   90.00
_cell.angle_beta   90.00
_cell.angle_gamma   90.00
#
_symmetry.space_group_name_H-M   'P 1'
#
loop_
_entity.id
_entity.type
_entity.pdbx_description
1 polymer ?
#
loop_
_entity_poly.entity_id
_entity_poly.type
_entity_poly.pdbx_seq_one_letter_code
_entity_poly.pdbx_strand_id
1 'polypeptide(L)'
;MLSTVACCFISAVAQCQRPFLAQFKFAPGSRLCLVCQDRNTLRQEVARLDLEEHWRFRLRDEFQTANSPDEPALYFLTGKHDD
;
A
#
# COMPACT_ATOMS: atom_id res chain seq x y z
N MET A 1 -14.08 7.57 -20.52
CA MET A 1 -14.24 6.67 -19.35
C MET A 1 -13.10 5.65 -19.36
N LEU A 2 -11.87 6.10 -19.09
CA LEU A 2 -10.76 5.19 -18.80
C LEU A 2 -10.50 5.32 -17.31
N SER A 3 -10.82 4.26 -16.59
CA SER A 3 -10.61 4.13 -15.15
C SER A 3 -9.13 4.34 -14.83
N THR A 4 -8.79 5.52 -14.30
CA THR A 4 -7.45 5.83 -13.78
C THR A 4 -7.22 5.06 -12.49
N VAL A 5 -7.00 3.75 -12.61
CA VAL A 5 -6.45 2.94 -11.52
C VAL A 5 -4.94 3.11 -11.59
N ALA A 6 -4.43 4.16 -10.96
CA ALA A 6 -3.00 4.21 -10.64
C ALA A 6 -2.73 3.19 -9.53
N CYS A 7 -2.58 1.91 -9.90
CA CYS A 7 -2.01 0.90 -9.01
C CYS A 7 -0.53 1.21 -8.85
N CYS A 8 -0.18 2.09 -7.91
CA CYS A 8 1.21 2.21 -7.47
C CYS A 8 1.56 0.95 -6.69
N PHE A 9 2.11 -0.04 -7.40
CA PHE A 9 2.72 -1.23 -6.81
C PHE A 9 4.03 -0.82 -6.13
N ILE A 10 3.97 -0.43 -4.86
CA ILE A 10 5.18 -0.25 -4.04
C ILE A 10 5.61 -1.66 -3.60
N SER A 11 6.23 -2.42 -4.51
CA SER A 11 6.80 -3.73 -4.22
C SER A 11 8.06 -3.66 -3.34
N ALA A 12 8.47 -2.47 -2.91
CA ALA A 12 9.63 -2.24 -2.08
C ALA A 12 9.30 -1.21 -0.99
N VAL A 13 8.39 -1.57 -0.08
CA VAL A 13 8.05 -0.71 1.05
C VAL A 13 9.31 -0.39 1.89
N ALA A 14 10.29 -1.29 1.91
CA ALA A 14 11.60 -1.08 2.54
C ALA A 14 12.53 -0.04 1.85
N GLN A 15 12.25 0.38 0.62
CA GLN A 15 13.08 1.33 -0.14
C GLN A 15 12.37 2.65 -0.45
N CYS A 16 11.06 2.72 -0.22
CA CYS A 16 10.30 3.93 -0.49
C CYS A 16 10.56 4.98 0.60
N GLN A 17 10.89 6.21 0.23
CA GLN A 17 11.03 7.31 1.19
C GLN A 17 9.84 8.26 1.07
N ARG A 18 9.41 8.87 2.19
CA ARG A 18 8.31 9.85 2.22
C ARG A 18 8.46 10.97 1.16
N PRO A 19 9.67 11.55 0.91
CA PRO A 19 9.86 12.56 -0.12
C PRO A 19 9.67 12.06 -1.55
N PHE A 20 9.81 10.75 -1.79
CA PHE A 20 9.56 10.16 -3.10
C PHE A 20 8.06 10.13 -3.40
N LEU A 21 7.24 9.71 -2.42
CA LEU A 21 5.79 9.67 -2.58
C LEU A 21 5.17 11.07 -2.72
N ALA A 22 5.75 12.07 -2.05
CA ALA A 22 5.33 13.46 -2.16
C ALA A 22 5.54 14.07 -3.57
N GLN A 23 6.34 13.45 -4.45
CA GLN A 23 6.55 13.92 -5.82
C GLN A 23 5.35 13.60 -6.73
N PHE A 24 4.50 12.67 -6.33
CA PHE A 24 3.36 12.24 -7.12
C PHE A 24 2.11 12.97 -6.66
N LYS A 25 1.35 13.51 -7.62
CA LYS A 25 -0.02 13.98 -7.39
C LYS A 25 -0.97 12.84 -7.69
N PHE A 26 -1.60 12.32 -6.66
CA PHE A 26 -2.58 11.26 -6.78
C PHE A 26 -3.94 11.83 -7.19
N ALA A 27 -4.66 11.10 -8.03
CA ALA A 27 -6.02 11.48 -8.38
C ALA A 27 -6.96 11.25 -7.18
N PRO A 28 -7.98 12.10 -6.97
CA PRO A 28 -9.04 11.85 -5.99
C PRO A 28 -9.63 10.46 -6.19
N GLY A 29 -9.77 9.72 -5.09
CA GLY A 29 -10.27 8.36 -5.08
C GLY A 29 -9.38 7.28 -5.71
N SER A 30 -8.12 7.61 -6.01
CA SER A 30 -7.11 6.59 -6.34
C SER A 30 -6.92 5.58 -5.22
N ARG A 31 -6.39 4.39 -5.56
CA ARG A 31 -6.14 3.31 -4.60
C ARG A 31 -4.66 2.98 -4.55
N LEU A 32 -4.10 2.96 -3.35
CA LEU A 32 -2.74 2.52 -3.08
C LEU A 32 -2.79 1.08 -2.58
N CYS A 33 -1.88 0.23 -3.07
CA CYS A 33 -1.72 -1.15 -2.60
C CYS A 33 -0.28 -1.35 -2.11
N LEU A 34 -0.14 -1.65 -0.83
CA LEU A 34 1.13 -1.99 -0.20
C LEU A 34 1.24 -3.51 -0.11
N VAL A 35 2.43 -4.05 -0.40
CA VAL A 35 2.70 -5.49 -0.36
C VAL A 35 3.95 -5.75 0.48
N CYS A 36 3.85 -6.64 1.47
CA CYS A 36 4.97 -6.99 2.35
C CYS A 36 4.91 -8.45 2.80
N GLN A 37 6.06 -9.05 3.13
CA GLN A 37 6.12 -10.41 3.70
C GLN A 37 5.81 -10.45 5.21
N ASP A 38 5.84 -9.30 5.89
CA ASP A 38 5.51 -9.19 7.31
C ASP A 38 4.44 -8.13 7.55
N ARG A 39 3.42 -8.52 8.32
CA ARG A 39 2.27 -7.69 8.64
C ARG A 39 2.64 -6.50 9.52
N ASN A 40 3.56 -6.69 10.47
CA ASN A 40 3.96 -5.62 11.38
C ASN A 40 4.78 -4.57 10.63
N THR A 41 5.69 -5.01 9.78
CA THR A 41 6.46 -4.16 8.86
C THR A 41 5.51 -3.33 7.99
N LEU A 42 4.46 -3.93 7.42
CA LEU A 42 3.51 -3.21 6.60
C LEU A 42 2.85 -2.03 7.35
N ARG A 43 2.43 -2.24 8.60
CA ARG A 43 1.81 -1.20 9.44
C ARG A 43 2.82 -0.14 9.87
N GLN A 44 4.04 -0.54 10.23
CA GLN A 44 5.11 0.39 10.58
C GLN A 44 5.44 1.31 9.40
N GLU A 45 5.45 0.78 8.19
CA GLU A 45 5.74 1.53 6.98
C GLU A 45 4.64 2.52 6.60
N VAL A 46 3.38 2.11 6.75
CA VAL A 46 2.23 3.03 6.60
C VAL A 46 2.38 4.24 7.53
N ALA A 47 2.75 4.00 8.78
CA ALA A 47 3.01 5.06 9.75
C ALA A 47 4.29 5.87 9.41
N ARG A 48 5.39 5.21 9.04
CA ARG A 48 6.68 5.85 8.70
C ARG A 48 6.59 6.78 7.50
N LEU A 49 5.74 6.44 6.53
CA LEU A 49 5.48 7.24 5.34
C LEU A 49 4.34 8.25 5.55
N ASP A 50 3.71 8.25 6.72
CA ASP A 50 2.53 9.04 7.09
C ASP A 50 1.43 8.96 6.03
N LEU A 51 1.22 7.75 5.49
CA LEU A 51 0.23 7.54 4.45
C LEU A 51 -1.20 7.69 4.99
N GLU A 52 -1.42 7.45 6.28
CA GLU A 52 -2.74 7.55 6.93
C GLU A 52 -3.32 8.97 6.91
N GLU A 53 -2.48 10.00 6.69
CA GLU A 53 -2.92 11.39 6.56
C GLU A 53 -3.73 11.64 5.27
N HIS A 54 -3.36 10.96 4.18
CA HIS A 54 -3.94 11.17 2.85
C HIS A 54 -4.70 9.94 2.33
N TRP A 55 -4.46 8.78 2.93
CA TRP A 55 -5.00 7.49 2.49
C TRP A 55 -5.75 6.81 3.63
N ARG A 56 -7.02 6.51 3.39
CA ARG A 56 -7.82 5.68 4.28
C ARG A 56 -7.53 4.21 4.02
N PHE A 57 -6.64 3.63 4.80
CA PHE A 57 -6.41 2.19 4.83
C PHE A 57 -7.53 1.47 5.56
N ARG A 58 -7.98 0.34 5.01
CA ARG A 58 -8.94 -0.54 5.68
C ARG A 58 -8.24 -1.84 6.01
N LEU A 59 -8.07 -2.11 7.31
CA LEU A 59 -7.49 -3.36 7.81
C LEU A 59 -8.27 -4.61 7.38
N ARG A 60 -9.54 -4.47 6.99
CA ARG A 60 -10.37 -5.55 6.45
C ARG A 60 -9.96 -5.97 5.03
N ASP A 61 -9.20 -5.13 4.33
CA ASP A 61 -8.66 -5.41 3.01
C ASP A 61 -7.24 -6.00 3.10
N GLU A 62 -6.86 -6.52 4.28
CA GLU A 62 -5.66 -7.35 4.46
C GLU A 62 -5.87 -8.70 3.76
N PHE A 63 -5.19 -8.93 2.64
CA PHE A 63 -5.19 -10.24 1.95
C PHE A 63 -3.86 -10.95 2.17
N GLN A 64 -3.93 -12.25 2.43
CA GLN A 64 -2.78 -13.14 2.43
C GLN A 64 -2.79 -13.96 1.13
N THR A 65 -1.65 -14.10 0.45
CA THR A 65 -1.56 -15.05 -0.67
C THR A 65 -1.68 -16.49 -0.16
N ALA A 66 -2.41 -17.33 -0.91
CA ALA A 66 -2.53 -18.75 -0.66
C ALA A 66 -1.23 -19.45 -1.11
N ASN A 67 -0.19 -19.34 -0.30
CA ASN A 67 1.12 -19.86 -0.64
C ASN A 67 1.30 -21.34 -0.26
N SER A 68 2.12 -22.04 -1.04
CA SER A 68 2.74 -23.32 -0.68
C SER A 68 3.49 -23.17 0.66
N PRO A 69 3.63 -24.22 1.50
CA PRO A 69 4.48 -24.18 2.68
C PRO A 69 5.94 -23.74 2.40
N ASP A 70 6.39 -23.81 1.15
CA ASP A 70 7.72 -23.39 0.70
C ASP A 70 7.82 -21.90 0.34
N GLU A 71 6.71 -21.15 0.32
CA GLU A 71 6.69 -19.73 -0.08
C GLU A 71 6.23 -18.82 1.07
N PRO A 72 7.00 -17.77 1.43
CA PRO A 72 6.63 -16.86 2.51
C PRO A 72 5.38 -16.08 2.13
N ALA A 73 4.40 -16.05 3.04
CA ALA A 73 3.12 -15.35 2.83
C ALA A 73 3.32 -13.86 2.48
N LEU A 74 2.57 -13.36 1.50
CA LEU A 74 2.51 -11.94 1.19
C LEU A 74 1.22 -11.33 1.75
N TYR A 75 1.38 -10.21 2.44
CA TYR A 75 0.31 -9.38 2.96
C TYR A 75 0.10 -8.19 2.04
N PHE A 76 -1.16 -7.96 1.68
CA PHE A 76 -1.60 -6.82 0.88
C PHE A 76 -2.42 -5.90 1.75
N LEU A 77 -2.16 -4.59 1.72
CA LEU A 77 -3.02 -3.60 2.34
C LEU A 77 -3.38 -2.54 1.32
N THR A 78 -4.67 -2.27 1.19
CA THR A 78 -5.16 -1.24 0.28
C THR A 78 -5.68 -0.02 1.03
N GLY A 79 -5.40 1.16 0.48
CA GLY A 79 -5.91 2.44 0.95
C GLY A 79 -6.54 3.23 -0.18
N LYS A 80 -7.56 4.03 0.13
CA LYS A 80 -8.17 4.98 -0.82
C LYS A 80 -7.69 6.39 -0.50
N HIS A 81 -7.27 7.15 -1.50
CA HIS A 81 -6.93 8.56 -1.31
C HIS A 81 -8.19 9.35 -0.94
N ASP A 82 -8.09 10.20 0.08
CA ASP A 82 -9.17 11.11 0.44
C ASP A 82 -9.37 12.14 -0.69
N ASP A 83 -10.63 12.49 -0.97
CA ASP A 83 -11.03 13.27 -2.15
C ASP A 83 -10.62 14.75 -2.07
#